data_AF-A0A7X2N2S8-F1
#
_entry.id   AF-A0A7X2N2S8-F1
#
_cell.length_a   1.000
_cell.length_b   1.000
_cell.length_c   1.000
_cell.angle_alpha   90.00
_cell.angle_beta   90.00
_cell.angle_gamma   90.00
#
_symmetry.space_group_name_H-M   'P 1'
#
loop_
_entity.id
_entity.type
_entity.pdbx_description
1 polymer ?
#
loop_
_entity_poly.entity_id
_entity_poly.type
_entity_poly.pdbx_seq_one_letter_code
_entity_poly.pdbx_strand_id
1 'polypeptide(L)'
;MAKPIPASGAGAVRLILKNKEDFHFDLRKKEMDGKKESYLYDVFYVNATGTLNIALEENEIKIAALNLGLGKVITLSNDENLKKLCRYVLEKS
;
A
#
# COMPACT_ATOMS: atom_id res chain seq x y z
N MET A 1 19.52 -6.80 2.58
CA MET A 1 18.60 -6.57 3.71
C MET A 1 17.99 -5.19 3.55
N ALA A 2 16.67 -5.15 3.36
CA ALA A 2 15.91 -3.92 3.39
C ALA A 2 16.11 -3.14 4.69
N LYS A 3 16.09 -1.81 4.60
CA LYS A 3 16.14 -0.94 5.77
C LYS A 3 14.77 -0.94 6.48
N PRO A 4 14.73 -1.00 7.81
CA PRO A 4 13.49 -0.88 8.56
C PRO A 4 12.86 0.50 8.37
N ILE A 5 11.53 0.56 8.47
CA ILE A 5 10.78 1.81 8.41
C ILE A 5 10.96 2.54 9.75
N PRO A 6 11.29 3.85 9.74
CA PRO A 6 11.35 4.64 10.96
C PRO A 6 10.03 4.60 11.75
N ALA A 7 10.08 4.68 13.07
CA ALA A 7 8.88 4.67 13.91
C ALA A 7 7.88 5.79 13.57
N SER A 8 8.33 6.89 12.97
CA SER A 8 7.49 7.99 12.47
C SER A 8 6.76 7.69 11.17
N GLY A 9 7.04 6.55 10.51
CA GLY A 9 6.52 6.21 9.17
C GLY A 9 7.09 7.08 8.04
N ALA A 10 8.04 7.98 8.34
CA ALA A 10 8.60 8.91 7.36
C ALA A 10 9.31 8.16 6.22
N GLY A 11 8.93 8.45 4.98
CA GLY A 11 9.52 7.84 3.79
C GLY A 11 9.21 6.35 3.60
N ALA A 12 8.24 5.80 4.33
CA ALA A 12 7.87 4.38 4.27
C ALA A 12 7.62 3.89 2.85
N VAL A 13 6.79 4.60 2.06
CA VAL A 13 6.47 4.21 0.69
C VAL A 13 7.72 4.18 -0.20
N ARG A 14 8.60 5.18 -0.06
CA ARG A 14 9.84 5.24 -0.84
C ARG A 14 10.81 4.11 -0.45
N LEU A 15 10.86 3.73 0.82
CA LEU A 15 11.66 2.59 1.29
C LEU A 15 11.13 1.28 0.73
N ILE A 16 9.82 1.05 0.82
CA ILE A 16 9.16 -0.13 0.25
C ILE A 16 9.42 -0.22 -1.26
N LEU A 17 9.22 0.88 -2.00
CA LEU A 17 9.45 0.91 -3.45
C LEU A 17 10.90 0.65 -3.86
N LYS A 18 11.87 0.93 -2.98
CA LYS A 18 13.30 0.65 -3.21
C LYS A 18 13.66 -0.80 -2.90
N ASN A 19 12.91 -1.47 -2.03
CA ASN A 19 13.18 -2.84 -1.58
C ASN A 19 11.91 -3.68 -1.77
N LYS A 20 11.40 -3.72 -3.01
CA LYS A 20 10.12 -4.38 -3.35
C LYS A 20 10.13 -5.88 -3.07
N GLU A 21 11.31 -6.49 -3.09
CA GLU A 21 11.54 -7.90 -2.80
C GLU A 21 11.25 -8.26 -1.33
N ASP A 22 11.42 -7.31 -0.41
CA ASP A 22 11.12 -7.46 1.01
C ASP A 22 9.70 -7.00 1.36
N PHE A 23 8.89 -6.63 0.37
CA PHE A 23 7.50 -6.21 0.54
C PHE A 23 6.55 -7.33 0.16
N HIS A 24 5.92 -7.90 1.18
CA HIS A 24 4.92 -8.97 1.02
C HIS A 24 3.52 -8.42 1.24
N PHE A 25 2.56 -8.93 0.48
CA PHE A 25 1.18 -8.52 0.56
C PHE A 25 0.28 -9.69 0.18
N ASP A 26 -0.78 -9.87 0.96
CA ASP A 26 -1.77 -10.93 0.78
C ASP A 26 -3.14 -10.30 0.58
N LEU A 27 -3.84 -10.69 -0.49
CA LEU A 27 -5.18 -10.19 -0.75
C LEU A 27 -6.14 -10.73 0.31
N ARG A 28 -6.68 -9.83 1.12
CA ARG A 28 -7.63 -10.15 2.18
C ARG A 28 -9.08 -10.07 1.70
N LYS A 29 -9.39 -9.05 0.90
CA LYS A 29 -10.75 -8.84 0.38
C LYS A 29 -10.71 -8.14 -0.97
N LYS A 30 -11.56 -8.58 -1.89
CA LYS A 30 -11.89 -7.88 -3.13
C LYS A 30 -13.39 -7.66 -3.19
N GLU A 31 -13.81 -6.42 -3.42
CA GLU A 31 -15.21 -6.03 -3.57
C GLU A 31 -15.38 -5.28 -4.88
N MET A 32 -16.52 -5.49 -5.54
CA MET A 32 -16.90 -4.80 -6.76
C MET A 32 -18.27 -4.17 -6.53
N ASP A 33 -18.34 -2.85 -6.66
CA ASP A 33 -19.56 -2.07 -6.50
C ASP A 33 -19.74 -1.18 -7.74
N GLY A 34 -20.53 -1.67 -8.70
CA GLY A 34 -20.72 -1.02 -10.00
C GLY A 34 -19.41 -0.85 -10.76
N LYS A 35 -18.97 0.41 -10.92
CA LYS A 35 -17.70 0.78 -11.60
C LYS A 35 -16.48 0.81 -10.67
N LYS A 36 -16.69 0.61 -9.37
CA LYS A 36 -15.65 0.70 -8.35
C LYS A 36 -15.18 -0.68 -7.94
N GLU A 37 -13.88 -0.92 -8.03
CA GLU A 37 -13.24 -2.13 -7.52
C GLU A 37 -12.42 -1.76 -6.29
N SER A 38 -12.71 -2.38 -5.15
CA SER A 38 -12.00 -2.14 -3.89
C SER A 38 -11.24 -3.38 -3.46
N TYR A 39 -9.99 -3.18 -3.07
CA TYR A 39 -9.05 -4.22 -2.68
C TYR A 39 -8.50 -3.90 -1.30
N LEU A 40 -8.47 -4.90 -0.43
CA LEU A 40 -7.85 -4.84 0.87
C LEU A 40 -6.76 -5.90 0.93
N TYR A 41 -5.54 -5.47 1.19
CA TYR A 41 -4.39 -6.35 1.39
C TYR A 41 -3.92 -6.25 2.83
N ASP A 42 -3.53 -7.38 3.41
CA ASP A 42 -2.62 -7.38 4.56
C ASP A 42 -1.19 -7.22 4.00
N VAL A 43 -0.36 -6.38 4.61
CA VAL A 43 0.97 -6.04 4.10
C VAL A 43 2.04 -6.17 5.17
N PHE A 44 3.22 -6.60 4.76
CA PHE A 44 4.36 -6.90 5.63
C PHE A 44 5.64 -6.36 5.00
N TYR A 45 6.44 -5.67 5.81
CA TYR A 45 7.73 -5.16 5.40
C TYR A 45 8.67 -5.05 6.60
N VAL A 46 9.71 -5.88 6.62
CA VAL A 46 10.82 -5.87 7.62
C VAL A 46 10.35 -5.83 9.08
N ASN A 47 10.06 -4.63 9.59
CA ASN A 47 9.66 -4.34 10.97
C ASN A 47 8.24 -3.76 11.10
N ALA A 48 7.46 -3.76 10.01
CA ALA A 48 6.13 -3.18 9.95
C ALA A 48 5.12 -4.15 9.34
N THR A 49 3.91 -4.11 9.87
CA THR A 49 2.77 -4.90 9.40
C THR A 49 1.54 -4.01 9.41
N GLY A 50 0.66 -4.19 8.45
CA GLY A 50 -0.63 -3.52 8.47
C GLY A 50 -1.44 -3.82 7.24
N THR A 51 -2.12 -2.82 6.70
CA THR A 51 -3.09 -2.99 5.63
C THR A 51 -2.92 -1.96 4.53
N LEU A 52 -3.14 -2.39 3.29
CA LEU A 52 -3.24 -1.52 2.12
C LEU A 52 -4.63 -1.62 1.52
N ASN A 53 -5.38 -0.51 1.54
CA ASN A 53 -6.65 -0.39 0.85
C ASN A 53 -6.42 0.35 -0.48
N ILE A 54 -6.98 -0.19 -1.56
CA ILE A 54 -6.93 0.39 -2.90
C ILE A 54 -8.35 0.38 -3.47
N ALA A 55 -8.86 1.53 -3.89
CA ALA A 55 -10.07 1.61 -4.70
C ALA A 55 -9.75 2.13 -6.09
N LEU A 56 -10.13 1.36 -7.09
CA LEU A 56 -10.10 1.70 -8.50
C LEU A 56 -11.49 2.11 -8.95
N GLU A 57 -11.53 3.08 -9.85
CA GLU A 57 -12.72 3.46 -10.61
C GLU A 57 -12.26 3.70 -12.05
N GLU A 58 -12.88 3.03 -13.01
CA GLU A 58 -12.54 3.14 -14.43
C GLU A 58 -11.03 2.92 -14.70
N ASN A 59 -10.43 1.90 -14.08
CA ASN A 59 -8.99 1.57 -14.11
C ASN A 59 -8.03 2.60 -13.50
N GLU A 60 -8.54 3.65 -12.84
CA GLU A 60 -7.72 4.61 -12.12
C GLU A 60 -7.78 4.37 -10.61
N ILE A 61 -6.61 4.37 -9.96
CA ILE A 61 -6.51 4.37 -8.49
C ILE A 61 -7.00 5.74 -7.98
N LYS A 62 -8.23 5.77 -7.44
CA LYS A 62 -8.85 6.97 -6.87
C LYS A 62 -8.58 7.11 -5.38
N ILE A 63 -8.59 5.98 -4.67
CA ILE A 63 -8.33 5.95 -3.22
C ILE A 63 -7.23 4.94 -2.97
N ALA A 64 -6.25 5.33 -2.15
CA ALA A 64 -5.34 4.40 -1.54
C ALA A 64 -5.01 4.85 -0.12
N ALA A 65 -4.96 3.88 0.79
CA ALA A 65 -4.60 4.10 2.17
C ALA A 65 -3.72 2.94 2.66
N LEU A 66 -2.48 3.26 3.02
CA LEU A 66 -1.51 2.35 3.61
C LEU A 66 -1.43 2.65 5.11
N ASN A 67 -1.82 1.69 5.93
CA ASN A 67 -1.65 1.73 7.37
C ASN A 67 -0.60 0.69 7.77
N LEU A 68 0.48 1.11 8.41
CA LEU A 68 1.57 0.23 8.86
C LEU A 68 1.63 0.08 10.39
N GLY A 69 0.61 0.57 11.11
CA GLY A 69 0.62 0.58 12.58
C GLY A 69 1.60 1.58 13.20
N LEU A 70 2.19 2.48 12.39
CA LEU A 70 3.22 3.45 12.81
C LEU A 70 2.63 4.81 13.24
N GLY A 71 1.39 4.82 13.75
CA GLY A 71 0.71 6.03 14.21
C GLY A 71 0.26 7.00 13.11
N LYS A 72 0.52 6.72 11.84
CA LYS A 72 0.07 7.51 10.69
C LYS A 72 -0.41 6.61 9.54
N VAL A 73 -1.53 7.02 8.93
CA VAL A 73 -2.02 6.43 7.68
C VAL A 73 -1.49 7.24 6.50
N ILE A 74 -0.88 6.56 5.55
CA ILE A 74 -0.33 7.15 4.32
C ILE A 74 -1.41 7.07 3.24
N THR A 75 -1.72 8.18 2.61
CA THR A 75 -2.79 8.32 1.62
C THR A 75 -2.26 9.01 0.37
N LEU A 76 -2.99 8.92 -0.75
CA LEU A 76 -2.61 9.60 -2.00
C LEU A 76 -2.42 11.11 -1.84
N SER A 77 -3.13 11.73 -0.89
CA SER A 77 -3.05 13.15 -0.57
C SER A 77 -1.79 13.55 0.20
N ASN A 78 -1.10 12.61 0.86
CA ASN A 78 0.07 12.90 1.68
C ASN A 78 1.38 12.26 1.19
N ASP A 79 1.32 11.28 0.28
CA ASP A 79 2.48 10.75 -0.44
C ASP A 79 2.07 10.27 -1.84
N GLU A 80 2.46 11.02 -2.87
CA GLU A 80 2.18 10.70 -4.26
C GLU A 80 2.82 9.39 -4.73
N ASN A 81 3.89 8.92 -4.06
CA ASN A 81 4.51 7.64 -4.40
C ASN A 81 3.61 6.45 -4.04
N LEU A 82 2.60 6.65 -3.20
CA LEU A 82 1.67 5.58 -2.84
C LEU A 82 0.97 5.04 -4.10
N LYS A 83 0.68 5.89 -5.08
CA LYS A 83 0.09 5.46 -6.37
C LYS A 83 1.00 4.47 -7.10
N LYS A 84 2.32 4.64 -7.05
CA LYS A 84 3.30 3.71 -7.64
C LYS A 84 3.33 2.38 -6.90
N LEU A 85 3.23 2.42 -5.57
CA LEU A 85 3.18 1.21 -4.75
C LEU A 85 1.90 0.41 -5.02
N CYS A 86 0.75 1.08 -5.09
CA CYS A 86 -0.52 0.45 -5.43
C CYS A 86 -0.49 -0.21 -6.82
N ARG A 87 0.07 0.45 -7.83
CA ARG A 87 0.25 -0.17 -9.16
C ARG A 87 1.09 -1.44 -9.09
N TYR A 88 2.21 -1.39 -8.38
CA TYR A 88 3.06 -2.57 -8.20
C TYR A 88 2.32 -3.73 -7.53
N VAL A 89 1.52 -3.46 -6.49
CA VAL A 89 0.71 -4.50 -5.82
C VAL A 89 -0.32 -5.10 -6.76
N LEU A 90 -1.06 -4.27 -7.50
CA LEU A 90 -2.09 -4.74 -8.43
C LEU A 90 -1.52 -5.54 -9.61
N GLU A 91 -0.33 -5.18 -10.11
CA GLU A 91 0.36 -5.90 -11.19
C GLU A 91 0.90 -7.28 -10.75
N LYS A 92 1.04 -7.49 -9.45
CA LYS A 92 1.63 -8.70 -8.84
C LYS A 92 0.63 -9.53 -8.04
N SER A 93 -0.61 -9.05 -7.90
CA SER A 93 -1.73 -9.75 -7.23
C SER A 93 -2.44 -10.73 -8.15
#